data_AF-A0A2E5EL28-F1
#
_entry.id   AF-A0A2E5EL28-F1
#
_cell.length_a   1.000
_cell.length_b   1.000
_cell.length_c   1.000
_cell.angle_alpha   90.00
_cell.angle_beta   90.00
_cell.angle_gamma   90.00
#
_symmetry.space_group_name_H-M   'P 1'
#
loop_
_entity.id
_entity.type
_entity.pdbx_description
1 polymer ?
#
loop_
_entity_poly.entity_id
_entity_poly.type
_entity_poly.pdbx_seq_one_letter_code
_entity_poly.pdbx_strand_id
1 'polypeptide(L)'
;MKQVVLICSFLIGCMGVNLQAQSLSLRDSLAMIETGATSSRAGKWDLIRGSSGEVSRYQIMPEVWRKYTRSRSWSNPNIAWTVAKRILDERIKQFTRKVGRKPAPVEIYLLWNKPGHFAANKYKFYLVKRTYLQRAKRFANLMAET
;
A
#
# COMPACT_ATOMS: atom_id res chain seq x y z
N MET A 1 -28.73 58.11 29.21
CA MET A 1 -29.17 56.77 29.63
C MET A 1 -28.28 55.76 28.92
N LYS A 2 -27.60 54.91 29.70
CA LYS A 2 -26.50 54.03 29.26
C LYS A 2 -27.07 52.78 28.59
N GLN A 3 -26.67 52.48 27.35
CA GLN A 3 -26.93 51.18 26.75
C GLN A 3 -25.79 50.23 27.11
N VAL A 4 -26.18 49.09 27.69
CA VAL A 4 -25.32 48.07 28.29
C VAL A 4 -24.72 47.21 27.18
N VAL A 5 -23.40 47.12 27.17
CA VAL A 5 -22.61 46.21 26.34
C VAL A 5 -22.78 44.79 26.90
N LEU A 6 -23.38 43.89 26.11
CA LEU A 6 -23.41 42.47 26.41
C LEU A 6 -22.46 41.74 25.43
N ILE A 7 -21.19 41.61 25.82
CA ILE A 7 -20.25 40.74 25.11
C ILE A 7 -20.43 39.33 25.68
N CYS A 8 -21.21 38.51 24.98
CA CYS A 8 -21.25 37.07 25.22
C CYS A 8 -19.97 36.44 24.65
N SER A 9 -19.03 36.14 25.54
CA SER A 9 -17.83 35.36 25.23
C SER A 9 -18.22 33.92 24.87
N PHE A 10 -18.28 33.60 23.58
CA PHE A 10 -18.41 32.21 23.12
C PHE A 10 -17.01 31.61 22.98
N LEU A 11 -16.52 30.97 24.05
CA LEU A 11 -15.36 30.08 24.01
C LEU A 11 -15.76 28.81 23.24
N ILE A 12 -15.59 28.82 21.91
CA ILE A 12 -15.59 27.58 21.13
C ILE A 12 -14.27 26.89 21.43
N GLY A 13 -14.33 25.92 22.34
CA GLY A 13 -13.24 25.03 22.62
C GLY A 13 -12.80 24.35 21.34
N CYS A 14 -11.55 24.62 20.92
CA CYS A 14 -10.85 23.83 19.93
C CYS A 14 -10.66 22.42 20.49
N MET A 15 -11.67 21.55 20.37
CA MET A 15 -11.45 20.12 20.40
C MET A 15 -10.63 19.78 19.17
N GLY A 16 -9.30 19.84 19.33
CA GLY A 16 -8.37 19.27 18.37
C GLY A 16 -8.72 17.79 18.24
N VAL A 17 -9.35 17.43 17.12
CA VAL A 17 -9.40 16.04 16.70
C VAL A 17 -7.95 15.63 16.46
N ASN A 18 -7.38 14.91 17.42
CA ASN A 18 -6.14 14.19 17.21
C ASN A 18 -6.41 13.13 16.15
N LEU A 19 -6.28 13.51 14.87
CA LEU A 19 -6.21 12.57 13.76
C LEU A 19 -4.87 11.84 13.89
N GLN A 20 -4.79 10.87 14.80
CA GLN A 20 -3.72 9.88 14.76
C GLN A 20 -3.95 9.06 13.50
N ALA A 21 -3.20 9.39 12.44
CA ALA A 21 -3.12 8.56 11.25
C ALA A 21 -2.52 7.21 11.68
N GLN A 22 -3.37 6.20 11.87
CA GLN A 22 -2.92 4.86 12.22
C GLN A 22 -2.08 4.32 11.07
N SER A 23 -0.88 3.82 11.38
CA SER A 23 -0.08 3.06 10.42
C SER A 23 -0.87 1.84 9.96
N LEU A 24 -0.88 1.62 8.65
CA LEU A 24 -1.61 0.51 8.05
C LEU A 24 -0.74 -0.74 8.03
N SER A 25 -1.40 -1.89 8.15
CA SER A 25 -0.73 -3.17 7.94
C SER A 25 -0.23 -3.29 6.49
N LEU A 26 0.81 -4.09 6.25
CA LEU A 26 1.28 -4.40 4.90
C LEU A 26 0.15 -4.82 3.94
N ARG A 27 -0.82 -5.59 4.45
CA ARG A 27 -2.00 -6.01 3.69
C ARG A 27 -2.81 -4.81 3.22
N ASP A 28 -3.08 -3.88 4.14
CA ASP A 28 -3.97 -2.74 3.89
C ASP A 28 -3.24 -1.65 3.10
N SER A 29 -1.97 -1.36 3.41
CA SER A 29 -1.14 -0.42 2.63
C SER A 29 -1.03 -0.86 1.17
N LEU A 30 -0.88 -2.17 0.91
CA LEU A 30 -0.76 -2.70 -0.44
C LEU A 30 -2.10 -2.64 -1.20
N ALA A 31 -3.21 -2.96 -0.54
CA ALA A 31 -4.52 -2.86 -1.17
C ALA A 31 -4.89 -1.39 -1.47
N MET A 32 -4.57 -0.49 -0.54
CA MET A 32 -4.84 0.94 -0.66
C MET A 32 -4.02 1.60 -1.77
N ILE A 33 -2.72 1.32 -1.86
CA ILE A 33 -1.88 1.93 -2.91
C ILE A 33 -2.22 1.42 -4.31
N GLU A 34 -2.71 0.17 -4.43
CA GLU A 34 -2.99 -0.44 -5.74
C GLU A 34 -4.40 -0.15 -6.23
N THR A 35 -5.40 -0.15 -5.35
CA THR A 35 -6.81 0.04 -5.75
C THR A 35 -7.57 1.07 -4.93
N GLY A 36 -7.03 1.57 -3.83
CA GLY A 36 -7.75 2.45 -2.90
C GLY A 36 -8.63 1.69 -1.90
N ALA A 37 -8.46 0.37 -1.76
CA ALA A 37 -9.20 -0.39 -0.76
C ALA A 37 -8.80 0.00 0.66
N THR A 38 -9.77 0.45 1.47
CA THR A 38 -9.59 0.88 2.87
C THR A 38 -10.12 -0.11 3.90
N SER A 39 -10.68 -1.25 3.45
CA SER A 39 -11.28 -2.27 4.32
C SER A 39 -10.85 -3.67 3.91
N SER A 40 -10.63 -4.54 4.88
CA SER A 40 -10.35 -5.97 4.66
C SER A 40 -11.57 -6.77 4.17
N ARG A 41 -12.78 -6.21 4.30
CA ARG A 41 -14.02 -6.81 3.80
C ARG A 41 -14.05 -6.85 2.28
N ALA A 42 -14.77 -7.82 1.72
CA ALA A 42 -14.98 -7.92 0.28
C ALA A 42 -15.75 -6.69 -0.23
N GLY A 43 -15.42 -6.21 -1.43
CA GLY A 43 -16.08 -5.05 -2.02
C GLY A 43 -15.60 -4.74 -3.44
N LYS A 44 -16.01 -3.58 -3.97
CA LYS A 44 -15.76 -3.19 -5.37
C LYS A 44 -14.29 -3.27 -5.79
N TRP A 45 -13.37 -3.00 -4.85
CA TRP A 45 -11.92 -3.01 -5.09
C TRP A 45 -11.39 -4.40 -5.48
N ASP A 46 -12.08 -5.47 -5.09
CA ASP A 46 -11.72 -6.85 -5.44
C ASP A 46 -11.96 -7.19 -6.91
N LEU A 47 -12.81 -6.41 -7.58
CA LEU A 47 -13.23 -6.62 -8.96
C LEU A 47 -12.42 -5.76 -9.95
N ILE A 48 -11.61 -4.83 -9.47
CA ILE A 48 -10.85 -3.90 -10.31
C ILE A 48 -9.88 -4.66 -11.21
N ARG A 49 -9.89 -4.28 -12.48
CA ARG A 49 -8.91 -4.70 -13.47
C ARG A 49 -7.92 -3.57 -13.74
N GLY A 50 -6.64 -3.89 -13.67
CA GLY A 50 -5.60 -2.96 -14.08
C GLY A 50 -5.55 -2.81 -15.60
N SER A 51 -4.86 -1.78 -16.07
CA SER A 51 -4.78 -1.46 -17.49
C SER A 51 -4.11 -2.55 -18.32
N SER A 52 -3.31 -3.42 -17.70
CA SER A 52 -2.64 -4.55 -18.35
C SER A 52 -3.31 -5.89 -18.02
N GLY A 53 -4.53 -5.86 -17.46
CA GLY A 53 -5.29 -7.04 -17.09
C GLY A 53 -4.98 -7.58 -15.69
N GLU A 54 -4.29 -6.80 -14.85
CA GLU A 54 -4.10 -7.12 -13.44
C GLU A 54 -5.43 -7.38 -12.72
N VAL A 55 -5.41 -8.25 -11.72
CA VAL A 55 -6.63 -8.68 -11.00
C VAL A 55 -6.50 -8.49 -9.50
N SER A 56 -7.65 -8.51 -8.82
CA SER A 56 -7.80 -8.34 -7.37
C SER A 56 -7.46 -6.93 -6.87
N ARG A 57 -7.77 -6.68 -5.60
CA ARG A 57 -7.37 -5.45 -4.89
C ARG A 57 -5.87 -5.20 -4.84
N TYR A 58 -5.05 -6.21 -5.13
CA TYR A 58 -3.59 -6.12 -5.12
C TYR A 58 -2.98 -5.92 -6.53
N GLN A 59 -3.79 -5.89 -7.59
CA GLN A 59 -3.31 -5.69 -8.97
C GLN A 59 -2.22 -6.70 -9.37
N ILE A 60 -2.52 -7.99 -9.25
CA ILE A 60 -1.62 -9.10 -9.60
C ILE A 60 -1.85 -9.49 -11.06
N MET A 61 -0.80 -9.64 -11.85
CA MET A 61 -0.91 -10.18 -13.21
C MET A 61 -1.41 -11.64 -13.18
N PRO A 62 -2.39 -12.04 -14.01
CA PRO A 62 -2.91 -13.42 -14.04
C PRO A 62 -1.84 -14.50 -14.21
N GLU A 63 -0.81 -14.24 -15.01
CA GLU A 63 0.32 -15.15 -15.19
C GLU A 63 1.17 -15.32 -13.93
N VAL A 64 1.34 -14.25 -13.14
CA VAL A 64 2.06 -14.31 -11.86
C VAL A 64 1.19 -15.06 -10.87
N TRP A 65 -0.10 -14.74 -10.78
CA TRP A 65 -1.06 -15.43 -9.91
C TRP A 65 -1.01 -16.95 -10.10
N ARG A 66 -1.03 -17.43 -11.36
CA ARG A 66 -0.99 -18.86 -11.70
C ARG A 66 0.27 -19.57 -11.22
N LYS A 67 1.38 -18.85 -10.98
CA LYS A 67 2.61 -19.43 -10.41
C LYS A 67 2.46 -19.77 -8.91
N TYR A 68 1.53 -19.14 -8.20
CA TYR A 68 1.38 -19.28 -6.75
C TYR A 68 0.09 -19.98 -6.30
N THR A 69 -0.89 -20.14 -7.19
CA THR A 69 -2.12 -20.90 -6.91
C THR A 69 -2.85 -21.33 -8.19
N ARG A 70 -3.63 -22.42 -8.09
CA ARG A 70 -4.59 -22.86 -9.14
C ARG A 70 -5.96 -22.19 -9.01
N SER A 71 -6.27 -21.58 -7.87
CA SER A 71 -7.56 -20.91 -7.64
C SER A 71 -7.76 -19.77 -8.64
N ARG A 72 -8.99 -19.60 -9.13
CA ARG A 72 -9.40 -18.45 -9.97
C ARG A 72 -10.15 -17.39 -9.17
N SER A 73 -10.20 -17.52 -7.85
CA SER A 73 -10.95 -16.64 -6.94
C SER A 73 -10.20 -15.31 -6.69
N TRP A 74 -9.92 -14.56 -7.76
CA TRP A 74 -9.21 -13.28 -7.71
C TRP A 74 -9.92 -12.24 -6.84
N SER A 75 -11.25 -12.30 -6.80
CA SER A 75 -12.11 -11.38 -6.08
C SER A 75 -12.32 -11.75 -4.60
N ASN A 76 -11.81 -12.90 -4.14
CA ASN A 76 -11.85 -13.22 -2.72
C ASN A 76 -10.64 -12.54 -2.03
N PRO A 77 -10.85 -11.58 -1.13
CA PRO A 77 -9.77 -10.77 -0.56
C PRO A 77 -8.81 -11.57 0.33
N ASN A 78 -9.26 -12.69 0.91
CA ASN A 78 -8.42 -13.55 1.75
C ASN A 78 -7.53 -14.47 0.89
N ILE A 79 -8.09 -15.00 -0.20
CA ILE A 79 -7.32 -15.77 -1.19
C ILE A 79 -6.31 -14.85 -1.87
N ALA A 80 -6.75 -13.67 -2.32
CA ALA A 80 -5.88 -12.69 -2.96
C ALA A 80 -4.74 -12.24 -2.04
N TRP A 81 -5.00 -12.03 -0.74
CA TRP A 81 -3.95 -11.71 0.22
C TRP A 81 -2.96 -12.86 0.40
N THR A 82 -3.45 -14.10 0.50
CA THR A 82 -2.58 -15.28 0.62
C THR A 82 -1.63 -15.39 -0.58
N VAL A 83 -2.12 -15.13 -1.80
CA VAL A 83 -1.31 -15.11 -3.02
C VAL A 83 -0.32 -13.94 -3.01
N ALA A 84 -0.77 -12.73 -2.70
CA ALA A 84 0.07 -11.53 -2.61
C ALA A 84 1.22 -11.72 -1.62
N LYS A 85 0.91 -12.25 -0.43
CA LYS A 85 1.90 -12.52 0.61
C LYS A 85 2.96 -13.51 0.13
N ARG A 86 2.58 -14.61 -0.52
CA ARG A 86 3.54 -15.60 -1.05
C ARG A 86 4.47 -15.00 -2.12
N ILE A 87 3.91 -14.21 -3.04
CA ILE A 87 4.69 -13.47 -4.06
C ILE A 87 5.73 -12.59 -3.37
N LEU A 88 5.29 -11.81 -2.39
CA LEU A 88 6.14 -10.84 -1.72
C LEU A 88 7.19 -11.52 -0.84
N ASP A 89 6.84 -12.55 -0.09
CA ASP A 89 7.77 -13.35 0.74
C ASP A 89 8.91 -13.92 -0.11
N GLU A 90 8.61 -14.45 -1.30
CA GLU A 90 9.65 -14.95 -2.21
C GLU A 90 10.57 -13.83 -2.68
N ARG A 91 10.02 -12.68 -3.08
CA ARG A 91 10.80 -11.52 -3.55
C ARG A 91 11.65 -10.91 -2.43
N ILE A 92 11.12 -10.85 -1.21
CA ILE A 92 11.87 -10.43 -0.01
C ILE A 92 13.01 -11.41 0.26
N LYS A 93 12.77 -12.71 0.21
CA LYS A 93 13.83 -13.72 0.38
C LYS A 93 14.92 -13.59 -0.68
N GLN A 94 14.57 -13.31 -1.94
CA GLN A 94 15.54 -13.03 -2.99
C GLN A 94 16.34 -11.75 -2.71
N PHE A 95 15.67 -10.66 -2.35
CA PHE A 95 16.31 -9.40 -1.96
C PHE A 95 17.31 -9.61 -0.81
N THR A 96 16.88 -10.25 0.28
CA THR A 96 17.73 -10.44 1.47
C THR A 96 18.96 -11.29 1.16
N ARG A 97 18.83 -12.32 0.32
CA ARG A 97 20.00 -13.10 -0.15
C ARG A 97 20.98 -12.27 -0.99
N LYS A 98 20.50 -11.28 -1.75
CA LYS A 98 21.34 -10.47 -2.66
C LYS A 98 21.92 -9.23 -1.98
N VAL A 99 21.20 -8.64 -1.03
CA VAL A 99 21.54 -7.35 -0.41
C VAL A 99 22.07 -7.53 1.03
N GLY A 100 21.81 -8.67 1.68
CA GLY A 100 22.31 -8.98 3.02
C GLY A 100 21.50 -8.37 4.17
N ARG A 101 20.32 -7.77 3.90
CA ARG A 101 19.42 -7.21 4.92
C ARG A 101 17.95 -7.36 4.53
N LYS A 102 17.05 -7.06 5.48
CA LYS A 102 15.61 -6.91 5.18
C LYS A 102 15.35 -5.63 4.36
N PRO A 103 14.35 -5.62 3.47
CA PRO A 103 13.98 -4.42 2.73
C PRO A 103 13.23 -3.42 3.62
N ALA A 104 13.48 -2.13 3.41
CA ALA A 104 12.70 -1.03 3.96
C ALA A 104 11.32 -0.94 3.26
N PRO A 105 10.33 -0.23 3.83
CA PRO A 105 8.99 -0.10 3.23
C PRO A 105 8.97 0.37 1.77
N VAL A 106 9.83 1.33 1.41
CA VAL A 106 10.00 1.78 0.02
C VAL A 106 10.44 0.62 -0.89
N GLU A 107 11.38 -0.19 -0.42
CA GLU A 107 11.91 -1.32 -1.18
C GLU A 107 10.91 -2.48 -1.28
N ILE A 108 10.10 -2.70 -0.24
CA ILE A 108 8.97 -3.65 -0.27
C ILE A 108 8.03 -3.31 -1.43
N TYR A 109 7.67 -2.04 -1.59
CA TYR A 109 6.81 -1.65 -2.71
C TYR A 109 7.49 -1.77 -4.06
N LEU A 110 8.80 -1.49 -4.17
CA LEU A 110 9.54 -1.69 -5.42
C LEU A 110 9.62 -3.16 -5.81
N LEU A 111 9.79 -4.05 -4.83
CA LEU A 111 9.69 -5.50 -5.01
C LEU A 111 8.28 -5.90 -5.45
N TRP A 112 7.23 -5.23 -5.01
CA TRP A 112 5.86 -5.48 -5.48
C TRP A 112 5.64 -4.98 -6.92
N ASN A 113 5.84 -3.69 -7.15
CA ASN A 113 5.36 -2.98 -8.34
C ASN A 113 6.21 -3.21 -9.58
N LYS A 114 7.55 -3.28 -9.42
CA LYS A 114 8.52 -3.42 -10.54
C LYS A 114 9.75 -4.25 -10.11
N PRO A 115 9.57 -5.53 -9.71
CA PRO A 115 10.65 -6.36 -9.21
C PRO A 115 11.82 -6.49 -10.19
N GLY A 116 11.54 -6.72 -11.49
CA GLY A 116 12.57 -6.84 -12.53
C GLY A 116 13.38 -5.55 -12.72
N HIS A 117 12.71 -4.39 -12.76
CA HIS A 117 13.39 -3.08 -12.84
C HIS A 117 14.29 -2.85 -11.63
N PHE A 118 13.79 -3.14 -10.42
CA PHE A 118 14.54 -2.91 -9.19
C PHE A 118 15.77 -3.84 -9.09
N ALA A 119 15.61 -5.12 -9.46
CA ALA A 119 16.72 -6.07 -9.54
C ALA A 119 17.76 -5.68 -10.60
N ALA A 120 17.33 -5.29 -11.80
CA ALA A 120 18.22 -4.83 -12.87
C ALA A 120 19.05 -3.60 -12.45
N ASN A 121 18.50 -2.76 -11.57
CA ASN A 121 19.17 -1.59 -10.99
C ASN A 121 19.88 -1.91 -9.66
N LYS A 122 20.29 -3.18 -9.46
CA LYS A 122 21.09 -3.65 -8.32
C LYS A 122 20.48 -3.27 -6.96
N TYR A 123 19.16 -3.22 -6.88
CA TYR A 123 18.41 -2.82 -5.68
C TYR A 123 18.75 -1.42 -5.15
N LYS A 124 19.20 -0.50 -6.01
CA LYS A 124 19.52 0.89 -5.63
C LYS A 124 18.36 1.82 -5.98
N PHE A 125 17.69 2.38 -4.98
CA PHE A 125 16.50 3.23 -5.20
C PHE A 125 16.79 4.49 -6.04
N TYR A 126 17.99 5.05 -5.96
CA TYR A 126 18.39 6.23 -6.75
C TYR A 126 18.57 5.94 -8.25
N LEU A 127 18.61 4.67 -8.64
CA LEU A 127 18.63 4.22 -10.04
C LEU A 127 17.22 3.81 -10.55
N VAL A 128 16.20 3.88 -9.69
CA VAL A 128 14.83 3.53 -10.06
C VAL A 128 14.14 4.74 -10.71
N LYS A 129 13.30 4.50 -11.72
CA LYS A 129 12.50 5.56 -12.36
C LYS A 129 11.71 6.35 -11.30
N ARG A 130 11.74 7.68 -11.41
CA ARG A 130 11.14 8.62 -10.45
C ARG A 130 9.68 8.30 -10.11
N THR A 131 8.88 7.90 -11.10
CA THR A 131 7.47 7.55 -10.92
C THR A 131 7.25 6.32 -10.05
N TYR A 132 8.10 5.29 -10.17
CA TYR A 132 8.03 4.10 -9.30
C TYR A 132 8.46 4.44 -7.88
N LEU A 133 9.51 5.26 -7.74
CA LEU A 133 9.98 5.71 -6.43
C LEU A 133 8.93 6.58 -5.72
N GLN A 134 8.21 7.46 -6.44
CA GLN A 134 7.12 8.25 -5.87
C GLN A 134 5.98 7.37 -5.34
N ARG A 135 5.55 6.35 -6.09
CA ARG A 135 4.56 5.39 -5.60
C ARG A 135 5.06 4.63 -4.37
N ALA A 136 6.32 4.20 -4.39
CA ALA A 136 6.95 3.50 -3.27
C ALA A 136 7.04 4.34 -1.99
N LYS A 137 7.33 5.64 -2.13
CA LYS A 137 7.31 6.59 -1.01
C LYS A 137 5.90 6.75 -0.43
N ARG A 138 4.88 6.87 -1.28
CA ARG A 138 3.48 6.91 -0.79
C ARG A 138 3.10 5.64 -0.04
N PHE A 139 3.48 4.47 -0.56
CA PHE A 139 3.29 3.21 0.17
C PHE A 139 4.02 3.20 1.52
N ALA A 140 5.27 3.67 1.56
CA ALA A 140 6.03 3.74 2.81
C ALA A 140 5.36 4.66 3.84
N ASN A 141 4.77 5.78 3.41
CA ASN A 141 4.02 6.66 4.28
C ASN A 141 2.72 6.03 4.82
N LEU A 142 2.12 5.07 4.09
CA LEU A 142 0.98 4.29 4.61
C LEU A 142 1.40 3.29 5.69
N MET A 143 2.64 2.82 5.65
CA MET A 143 3.20 1.84 6.58
C MET A 143 3.83 2.48 7.82
N ALA A 144 4.25 3.75 7.73
CA ALA A 144 4.86 4.49 8.81
C ALA A 144 3.80 5.31 9.55
N GLU A 145 3.89 5.35 10.88
CA GLU A 145 3.27 6.43 11.65
C GLU A 145 3.98 7.73 11.23
N THR A 146 3.24 8.71 10.74
CA THR A 146 3.75 10.08 10.58
C THR A 146 3.90 10.74 11.94
#